data_AF-A0A8S9KSF8-F1
#
_entry.id   AF-A0A8S9KSF8-F1
#
_cell.length_a   1.000
_cell.length_b   1.000
_cell.length_c   1.000
_cell.angle_alpha   90.00
_cell.angle_beta   90.00
_cell.angle_gamma   90.00
#
_symmetry.space_group_name_H-M   'P 1'
#
loop_
_entity.id
_entity.type
_entity.pdbx_description
1 polymer ?
#
loop_
_entity_poly.entity_id
_entity_poly.type
_entity_poly.pdbx_seq_one_letter_code
_entity_poly.pdbx_strand_id
1 'polypeptide(L)' 'MSLTELDDGLVRSMAIGAVFSDFGGKIRSVGFHRTDDLLVTSSEDDSLRLFDIANAKSVSLLS' A
#
# COMPACT_ATOMS: atom_id res chain seq x y z
N MET A 1 -10.67 -21.04 -8.77
CA MET A 1 -10.96 -20.20 -9.95
C MET A 1 -9.83 -19.20 -10.04
N SER A 2 -8.99 -19.30 -11.08
CA SER A 2 -7.92 -18.32 -11.31
C SER A 2 -8.54 -17.07 -11.88
N LEU A 3 -8.25 -15.91 -11.28
CA LEU A 3 -8.69 -14.63 -11.80
C LEU A 3 -7.72 -14.24 -12.92
N THR A 4 -7.96 -14.77 -14.13
CA THR A 4 -6.99 -14.76 -15.22
C THR A 4 -6.79 -13.37 -15.86
N GLU A 5 -7.75 -12.46 -15.69
CA GLU A 5 -7.69 -11.09 -16.20
C GLU A 5 -8.51 -10.13 -15.33
N LEU A 6 -8.04 -8.89 -15.23
CA LEU A 6 -8.82 -7.78 -14.68
C LEU A 6 -9.71 -7.23 -15.80
N ASP A 7 -11.02 -7.42 -15.69
CA ASP A 7 -11.99 -6.79 -16.59
C ASP A 7 -12.56 -5.48 -16.01
N ASP A 8 -13.17 -4.67 -16.87
CA ASP A 8 -13.75 -3.37 -16.50
C ASP A 8 -14.82 -3.48 -15.41
N GLY A 9 -15.60 -4.57 -15.40
CA GLY A 9 -16.65 -4.79 -14.42
C GLY A 9 -16.05 -5.05 -13.03
N LEU A 10 -15.01 -5.87 -12.98
CA LEU A 10 -14.29 -6.19 -11.75
C LEU A 10 -13.60 -4.95 -11.18
N VAL A 11 -12.87 -4.19 -12.01
CA VAL A 11 -12.20 -2.96 -11.56
C VAL A 11 -13.20 -1.95 -10.99
N ARG A 12 -14.37 -1.80 -11.62
CA ARG A 12 -15.44 -0.91 -11.12
C ARG A 12 -16.10 -1.39 -9.83
N SER A 13 -16.01 -2.69 -9.53
CA SER A 13 -16.54 -3.28 -8.29
C SER A 13 -15.58 -3.22 -7.11
N MET A 14 -14.30 -2.87 -7.34
CA MET A 14 -13.31 -2.76 -6.27
C MET A 14 -13.67 -1.64 -5.30
N ALA A 15 -13.43 -1.90 -4.01
CA ALA A 15 -13.57 -0.93 -2.94
C ALA A 15 -12.20 -0.54 -2.37
N ILE A 16 -12.16 0.57 -1.62
CA ILE A 16 -10.95 0.97 -0.90
C ILE A 16 -10.69 -0.04 0.21
N GLY A 17 -9.55 -0.73 0.15
CA GLY A 17 -9.14 -1.72 1.15
C GLY A 17 -8.44 -1.12 2.38
N ALA A 18 -7.61 -0.08 2.18
CA ALA A 18 -6.89 0.61 3.24
C ALA A 18 -6.55 2.05 2.84
N VAL A 19 -6.44 2.94 3.83
CA VAL A 19 -5.99 4.33 3.64
C VAL A 19 -4.88 4.63 4.65
N PHE A 20 -3.77 5.13 4.15
CA PHE A 20 -2.67 5.66 4.95
C PHE A 20 -2.48 7.13 4.54
N SER A 21 -2.59 8.06 5.48
CA SER A 21 -2.58 9.51 5.20
C SER A 21 -1.52 10.30 5.97
N ASP A 22 -0.82 9.66 6.90
CA ASP A 22 -0.01 10.33 7.92
C ASP A 22 1.42 10.67 7.43
N PHE A 23 1.53 11.16 6.20
CA PHE A 23 2.79 11.51 5.56
C PHE A 23 3.04 13.02 5.64
N GLY A 24 4.28 13.42 5.94
CA GLY A 24 4.69 14.82 6.00
C GLY A 24 5.02 15.45 4.64
N GLY A 25 4.92 14.67 3.56
CA GLY A 25 5.31 15.08 2.22
C GLY A 25 4.75 14.15 1.14
N LYS A 26 5.12 14.38 -0.12
CA LYS A 26 4.64 13.53 -1.22
C LYS A 26 5.32 12.17 -1.17
N ILE A 27 4.55 11.12 -1.42
CA ILE A 27 5.10 9.79 -1.67
C ILE A 27 5.93 9.80 -2.95
N ARG A 28 7.14 9.27 -2.89
CA ARG A 28 8.09 9.15 -4.02
C ARG A 28 8.10 7.74 -4.59
N SER A 29 7.93 6.73 -3.74
CA SER A 29 7.90 5.32 -4.17
C SER A 29 7.02 4.48 -3.26
N VAL A 30 6.48 3.40 -3.83
CA VAL A 30 5.73 2.35 -3.13
C VAL A 30 6.24 0.99 -3.57
N GLY A 31 6.39 0.05 -2.64
CA GLY A 31 6.88 -1.30 -2.91
C GLY A 31 6.12 -2.34 -2.10
N PHE A 32 5.48 -3.27 -2.80
CA PHE A 32 4.79 -4.40 -2.18
C PHE A 32 5.75 -5.57 -1.99
N HIS A 33 5.69 -6.21 -0.83
CA HIS A 33 6.35 -7.49 -0.64
C HIS A 33 5.68 -8.54 -1.53
N ARG A 34 6.46 -9.50 -2.05
CA ARG A 34 5.97 -10.43 -3.08
C ARG A 34 5.07 -11.54 -2.53
N THR A 35 5.20 -11.86 -1.25
CA THR A 35 4.52 -12.99 -0.62
C THR A 35 3.70 -12.61 0.60
N ASP A 36 4.05 -11.52 1.26
CA ASP A 36 3.46 -11.14 2.55
C ASP A 36 2.67 -9.85 2.33
N ASP A 37 1.67 -9.60 3.17
CA ASP A 37 0.82 -8.42 3.12
C ASP A 37 1.52 -7.18 3.69
N LEU A 38 2.70 -6.87 3.13
CA LEU A 38 3.56 -5.77 3.53
C LEU A 38 3.74 -4.76 2.39
N LEU A 39 3.68 -3.49 2.75
CA LEU A 39 3.91 -2.35 1.87
C LEU A 39 4.99 -1.45 2.47
N VAL A 40 5.98 -1.08 1.66
CA VAL A 40 6.98 -0.06 1.99
C VAL A 40 6.72 1.20 1.16
N THR A 41 6.81 2.36 1.78
CA THR A 41 6.74 3.66 1.08
C THR A 41 7.96 4.52 1.38
N SER A 42 8.44 5.29 0.40
CA SER A 42 9.36 6.41 0.62
C SER A 42 8.66 7.73 0.34
N SER A 43 8.99 8.75 1.13
CA SER A 43 8.33 10.05 1.11
C SER A 43 9.35 11.20 1.12
N GLU A 44 8.93 12.40 0.71
CA GLU A 44 9.74 13.63 0.74
C GLU A 44 10.06 14.12 2.17
N ASP A 45 9.38 13.60 3.18
CA ASP A 45 9.65 13.88 4.60
C ASP A 45 10.85 13.07 5.14
N ASP A 46 11.73 12.61 4.25
CA ASP A 46 12.87 11.71 4.51
C ASP A 46 12.50 10.39 5.22
N SER A 47 11.20 10.03 5.27
CA SER A 47 10.75 8.82 5.94
C SER A 47 10.61 7.62 5.01
N LEU A 48 10.95 6.45 5.57
CA LEU A 48 10.54 5.14 5.07
C LEU A 48 9.52 4.55 6.04
N ARG A 49 8.39 4.06 5.51
CA ARG A 49 7.32 3.47 6.32
C ARG A 49 7.00 2.08 5.84
N LEU A 50 6.82 1.17 6.80
CA LEU A 50 6.34 -0.19 6.58
C LEU A 50 4.91 -0.30 7.10
N PHE A 51 4.05 -0.94 6.30
CA PHE A 51 2.65 -1.16 6.60
C PHE A 51 2.29 -2.62 6.46
N ASP A 52 1.39 -3.07 7.34
CA ASP A 52 0.61 -4.29 7.20
C ASP A 52 -0.71 -3.90 6.50
N ILE A 53 -0.88 -4.33 5.25
CA ILE A 53 -2.03 -3.93 4.43
C ILE A 53 -3.26 -4.82 4.66
N ALA A 54 -3.09 -6.03 5.21
CA ALA A 54 -4.22 -6.88 5.58
C ALA A 54 -4.98 -6.32 6.78
N ASN A 55 -4.25 -5.69 7.72
CA ASN A 55 -4.81 -5.09 8.92
C ASN A 55 -4.89 -3.55 8.86
N ALA A 56 -4.58 -2.94 7.71
CA ALA A 56 -4.55 -1.49 7.51
C ALA A 56 -3.76 -0.74 8.60
N LYS A 57 -2.56 -1.22 8.95
CA LYS A 57 -1.79 -0.75 10.10
C LYS A 57 -0.36 -0.32 9.72
N SER A 58 0.12 0.77 10.29
CA SER A 58 1.55 1.13 10.25
C SER A 58 2.35 0.24 11.21
N VAL A 59 3.43 -0.36 10.70
CA VAL A 59 4.30 -1.28 11.44
C VAL A 59 5.53 -0.55 11.96
N SER A 60 6.20 0.22 11.11
CA SER A 60 7.41 0.96 11.49
C SER A 60 7.61 2.22 10.66
N LEU A 61 8.21 3.21 11.31
CA LEU A 61 8.68 4.46 10.72
C LEU A 61 10.20 4.51 10.89
N LEU A 62 10.92 4.76 9.79
CA LEU A 62 12.35 4.99 9.77
C LEU A 62 12.58 6.41 9.23
N SER A 63 13.37 7.21 9.94
CA SER A 63 13.75 8.59 9.62
C SER A 63 15.25 8.78 9.80
#